data_AF-A0A453RR17-F1
#
_entry.id   AF-A0A453RR17-F1
#
_cell.length_a   1.000
_cell.length_b   1.000
_cell.length_c   1.000
_cell.angle_alpha   90.00
_cell.angle_beta   90.00
_cell.angle_gamma   90.00
#
_symmetry.space_group_name_H-M   'P 1'
#
loop_
_entity.id
_entity.type
_entity.pdbx_description
1 polymer ?
#
loop_
_entity_poly.entity_id
_entity_poly.type
_entity_poly.pdbx_seq_one_letter_code
_entity_poly.pdbx_strand_id
1 'polypeptide(L)'
;MFLTLDYLVQRESCSTFATFSHQAVNFILSLLKNILLSKREKELVEEIIDGLVTRLMKRMCTIPENAGTSDSGPVDCSDAQFNVQHLFRKLGNEEFIGQRIILAVSQKISNVSESLLLLDPFDDSFPDMHGNMFIMIQLIEFLISDYMKIWLCCEQFDKKIFEEWVRSILKARKDLEVVENINGLYVVYIERVVGRLAREVAPAAYQGKLDLDVFSKLLC
;
A
#
# COMPACT_ATOMS: atom_id res chain seq x y z
N MET A 1 -11.37 -0.42 19.93
CA MET A 1 -12.18 0.55 20.69
C MET A 1 -11.42 1.85 21.00
N PHE A 2 -10.08 1.88 20.95
CA PHE A 2 -9.28 3.10 21.13
C PHE A 2 -9.06 3.95 19.85
N LEU A 3 -9.45 3.48 18.66
CA LEU A 3 -9.27 4.22 17.39
C LEU A 3 -10.46 5.11 17.01
N THR A 4 -11.49 5.18 17.85
CA THR A 4 -12.75 5.88 17.55
C THR A 4 -12.82 7.30 18.11
N LEU A 5 -11.90 7.70 19.01
CA LEU A 5 -11.96 9.02 19.66
C LEU A 5 -11.20 10.10 18.86
N ASP A 6 -10.07 9.77 18.24
CA ASP A 6 -9.31 10.73 17.42
C ASP A 6 -10.03 11.08 16.11
N TYR A 7 -10.95 10.22 15.65
CA TYR A 7 -11.71 10.43 14.41
C TYR A 7 -12.77 11.56 14.52
N LEU A 8 -13.15 11.96 15.74
CA LEU A 8 -14.26 12.91 15.94
C LEU A 8 -13.82 14.38 16.02
N VAL A 9 -12.54 14.67 16.28
CA VAL A 9 -12.02 16.05 16.39
C VAL A 9 -11.65 16.63 15.01
N GLN A 10 -11.47 15.80 13.98
CA GLN A 10 -10.92 16.16 12.67
C GLN A 10 -11.96 16.61 11.62
N ARG A 11 -13.18 17.01 12.03
CA ARG A 11 -14.33 17.07 11.11
C ARG A 11 -14.39 18.30 10.20
N GLU A 12 -13.70 19.40 10.52
CA GLU A 12 -13.79 20.65 9.75
C GLU A 12 -12.72 20.81 8.65
N SER A 13 -11.46 20.37 8.89
CA SER A 13 -10.39 20.37 7.87
C SER A 13 -10.48 19.20 6.87
N CYS A 14 -11.20 18.13 7.23
CA CYS A 14 -11.34 16.91 6.44
C CYS A 14 -12.22 17.08 5.18
N SER A 15 -13.16 18.05 5.15
CA SER A 15 -14.08 18.23 4.02
C SER A 15 -13.37 18.71 2.73
N THR A 16 -12.42 19.63 2.87
CA THR A 16 -11.67 20.21 1.73
C THR A 16 -10.66 19.22 1.16
N PHE A 17 -9.89 18.52 2.01
CA PHE A 17 -8.98 17.47 1.54
C PHE A 17 -9.75 16.31 0.90
N ALA A 18 -10.84 15.85 1.51
CA ALA A 18 -11.65 14.78 0.93
C ALA A 18 -12.15 15.15 -0.48
N THR A 19 -12.56 16.42 -0.66
CA THR A 19 -13.00 16.96 -1.95
C THR A 19 -11.86 17.01 -2.97
N PHE A 20 -10.71 17.59 -2.62
CA PHE A 20 -9.56 17.65 -3.53
C PHE A 20 -8.96 16.28 -3.84
N SER A 21 -8.86 15.39 -2.86
CA SER A 21 -8.45 14.00 -3.04
C SER A 21 -9.39 13.29 -4.00
N HIS A 22 -10.71 13.44 -3.83
CA HIS A 22 -11.70 12.87 -4.74
C HIS A 22 -11.56 13.44 -6.16
N GLN A 23 -11.38 14.75 -6.30
CA GLN A 23 -11.15 15.40 -7.61
C GLN A 23 -9.86 14.91 -8.28
N ALA A 24 -8.75 14.83 -7.54
CA ALA A 24 -7.46 14.37 -8.04
C ALA A 24 -7.51 12.90 -8.47
N VAL A 25 -8.13 12.03 -7.66
CA VAL A 25 -8.35 10.63 -8.03
C VAL A 25 -9.19 10.56 -9.30
N ASN A 26 -10.33 11.26 -9.36
CA ASN A 26 -11.20 11.22 -10.53
C ASN A 26 -10.50 11.74 -11.78
N PHE A 27 -9.67 12.78 -11.66
CA PHE A 27 -8.85 13.29 -12.75
C PHE A 27 -7.85 12.23 -13.23
N ILE A 28 -7.09 11.62 -12.32
CA ILE A 28 -6.12 10.55 -12.65
C ILE A 28 -6.83 9.38 -13.30
N LEU A 29 -7.94 8.90 -12.72
CA LEU A 29 -8.70 7.78 -13.26
C LEU A 29 -9.30 8.10 -14.63
N SER A 30 -9.81 9.31 -14.84
CA SER A 30 -10.34 9.73 -16.14
C SER A 30 -9.24 9.82 -17.20
N LEU A 31 -8.08 10.35 -16.83
CA LEU A 31 -6.91 10.41 -17.70
C LEU A 31 -6.45 8.99 -18.07
N LEU A 32 -6.30 8.10 -17.09
CA LEU A 32 -5.89 6.72 -17.33
C LEU A 32 -6.90 5.96 -18.18
N LYS A 33 -8.21 6.12 -17.96
CA LYS A 33 -9.25 5.52 -18.80
C LYS A 33 -9.17 6.00 -20.24
N ASN A 34 -8.95 7.30 -20.45
CA ASN A 34 -8.78 7.86 -21.80
C ASN A 34 -7.54 7.31 -22.50
N ILE A 35 -6.43 7.15 -21.79
CA ILE A 35 -5.20 6.58 -22.37
C ILE A 35 -5.36 5.05 -22.59
N LEU A 36 -6.00 4.32 -21.67
CA LEU A 36 -6.27 2.88 -21.81
C LEU A 36 -7.20 2.54 -23.00
N LEU A 37 -8.14 3.43 -23.33
CA LEU A 37 -8.98 3.29 -24.52
C LEU A 37 -8.17 3.43 -25.83
N SER A 38 -7.01 4.10 -25.79
CA SER A 38 -6.04 4.09 -26.86
C SER A 38 -5.22 2.78 -26.82
N LYS A 39 -5.68 1.76 -27.55
CA LYS A 39 -5.02 0.43 -27.66
C LYS A 39 -3.53 0.45 -28.06
N ARG A 40 -2.98 1.61 -28.41
CA ARG A 40 -1.61 1.79 -28.90
C ARG A 40 -0.57 2.03 -27.80
N GLU A 41 -0.97 2.24 -26.55
CA GLU A 41 -0.11 2.83 -25.51
C GLU A 41 -0.04 2.01 -24.20
N LYS A 42 -0.27 0.68 -24.22
CA LYS A 42 -0.28 -0.12 -22.99
C LYS A 42 1.01 0.05 -22.17
N GLU A 43 2.19 -0.05 -22.81
CA GLU A 43 3.49 0.13 -22.14
C GLU A 43 3.63 1.53 -21.52
N LEU A 44 3.22 2.59 -22.24
CA LEU A 44 3.26 3.96 -21.72
C LEU A 44 2.34 4.15 -20.51
N VAL A 45 1.16 3.54 -20.52
CA VAL A 45 0.24 3.58 -19.37
C VAL A 45 0.88 2.93 -18.15
N GLU A 46 1.55 1.79 -18.34
CA GLU A 46 2.25 1.08 -17.29
C GLU A 46 3.36 1.96 -16.69
N GLU A 47 4.22 2.54 -17.53
CA GLU A 47 5.28 3.46 -17.08
C GLU A 47 4.73 4.69 -16.33
N ILE A 48 3.62 5.26 -16.79
CA ILE A 48 2.97 6.40 -16.13
C ILE A 48 2.48 6.01 -14.73
N ILE A 49 1.85 4.83 -14.61
CA ILE A 49 1.33 4.33 -13.32
C ILE A 49 2.48 3.97 -12.39
N ASP A 50 3.50 3.26 -12.87
CA ASP A 50 4.66 2.90 -12.05
C ASP A 50 5.40 4.15 -11.57
N GLY A 51 5.53 5.16 -12.43
CA GLY A 51 6.04 6.48 -12.07
C GLY A 51 5.17 7.21 -11.04
N LEU A 52 3.84 7.13 -11.16
CA LEU A 52 2.91 7.68 -10.17
C LEU A 52 3.05 6.97 -8.83
N VAL A 53 2.99 5.64 -8.81
CA VAL A 53 3.14 4.82 -7.60
C VAL A 53 4.46 5.11 -6.92
N THR A 54 5.57 5.16 -7.66
CA THR A 54 6.89 5.48 -7.12
C THR A 54 6.93 6.87 -6.46
N ARG A 55 6.37 7.89 -7.12
CA ARG A 55 6.33 9.26 -6.58
C ARG A 55 5.44 9.37 -5.34
N LEU A 56 4.28 8.73 -5.34
CA LEU A 56 3.39 8.70 -4.19
C LEU A 56 4.01 7.91 -3.03
N MET A 57 4.68 6.80 -3.31
CA MET A 57 5.37 5.98 -2.31
C MET A 57 6.45 6.79 -1.62
N LYS A 58 7.27 7.51 -2.41
CA LYS A 58 8.28 8.43 -1.88
C LYS A 58 7.63 9.45 -0.94
N ARG A 59 6.55 10.12 -1.37
CA ARG A 59 5.84 11.10 -0.53
C ARG A 59 5.20 10.50 0.73
N MET A 60 4.69 9.27 0.66
CA MET A 60 4.13 8.58 1.81
C MET A 60 5.23 8.23 2.83
N CYS A 61 6.43 7.87 2.34
CA CYS A 61 7.54 7.41 3.17
C CYS A 61 8.55 8.51 3.56
N THR A 62 8.35 9.76 3.16
CA THR A 62 9.24 10.87 3.51
C THR A 62 8.49 11.93 4.30
N ILE A 63 9.04 12.36 5.42
CA ILE A 63 8.60 13.57 6.11
C ILE A 63 9.13 14.78 5.33
N PRO A 64 8.30 15.79 4.98
CA PRO A 64 8.80 17.00 4.36
C PRO A 64 9.73 17.76 5.32
N GLU A 65 10.98 17.99 4.91
CA GLU A 65 12.05 18.67 5.66
C GLU A 65 11.71 20.11 6.12
N ASN A 66 10.59 20.68 5.67
CA ASN A 66 10.21 22.08 5.95
C ASN A 66 9.28 22.26 7.17
N ALA A 67 9.12 21.26 8.04
CA ALA A 67 8.35 21.40 9.28
C ALA A 67 9.08 22.18 10.41
N GLY A 68 10.17 22.87 10.08
CA GLY A 68 10.98 23.65 11.02
C GLY A 68 11.25 25.06 10.52
N THR A 69 10.22 25.91 10.42
CA THR A 69 10.28 27.39 10.65
C THR A 69 8.95 28.05 10.26
N SER A 70 7.94 27.93 11.10
CA SER A 70 6.84 28.90 11.14
C SER A 70 6.16 28.81 12.50
N ASP A 71 5.99 29.96 13.16
CA ASP A 71 5.33 30.19 14.46
C ASP A 71 3.84 29.77 14.53
N SER A 72 3.38 28.94 13.59
CA SER A 72 2.12 28.21 13.67
C SER A 72 2.42 26.80 14.17
N GLY A 73 1.77 26.37 15.25
CA GLY A 73 1.97 25.07 15.91
C GLY A 73 2.06 23.86 14.98
N PRO A 74 2.47 22.68 15.50
CA PRO A 74 2.92 21.55 14.70
C PRO A 74 1.87 21.22 13.64
N VAL A 75 2.20 21.51 12.38
CA VAL A 75 1.42 20.99 11.25
C VAL A 75 1.69 19.49 11.28
N ASP A 76 0.68 18.72 11.71
CA ASP A 76 0.76 17.28 11.93
C ASP A 76 1.28 16.56 10.67
N CYS A 77 2.56 16.20 10.67
CA CYS A 77 3.20 15.43 9.60
C CYS A 77 2.47 14.09 9.34
N SER A 78 1.82 13.58 10.38
CA SER A 78 0.87 12.46 10.36
C SER A 78 -0.20 12.62 9.27
N ASP A 79 -0.77 13.82 9.11
CA ASP A 79 -1.88 14.04 8.18
C ASP A 79 -1.44 13.86 6.73
N ALA A 80 -0.23 14.27 6.36
CA ALA A 80 0.26 14.15 4.98
C ALA A 80 0.44 12.69 4.55
N GLN A 81 1.03 11.86 5.42
CA GLN A 81 1.24 10.44 5.12
C GLN A 81 -0.09 9.69 5.02
N PHE A 82 -1.03 9.92 5.96
CA PHE A 82 -2.37 9.34 5.90
C PHE A 82 -3.17 9.81 4.67
N ASN A 83 -3.01 11.06 4.28
CA ASN A 83 -3.61 11.60 3.06
C ASN A 83 -3.11 10.89 1.80
N VAL A 84 -1.81 10.60 1.71
CA VAL A 84 -1.24 9.84 0.58
C VAL A 84 -1.64 8.36 0.65
N GLN A 85 -1.70 7.76 1.84
CA GLN A 85 -2.20 6.39 2.02
C GLN A 85 -3.67 6.28 1.55
N HIS A 86 -4.51 7.26 1.91
CA HIS A 86 -5.90 7.32 1.47
C HIS A 86 -6.02 7.50 -0.05
N LEU A 87 -5.12 8.28 -0.64
CA LEU A 87 -5.02 8.41 -2.10
C LEU A 87 -4.69 7.06 -2.76
N PHE A 88 -3.72 6.31 -2.24
CA PHE A 88 -3.41 4.96 -2.70
C PHE A 88 -4.61 4.03 -2.57
N ARG A 89 -5.29 4.05 -1.44
CA ARG A 89 -6.50 3.25 -1.20
C ARG A 89 -7.55 3.55 -2.27
N LYS A 90 -7.87 4.82 -2.53
CA LYS A 90 -8.84 5.20 -3.57
C LYS A 90 -8.41 4.78 -4.98
N LEU A 91 -7.13 4.97 -5.32
CA LEU A 91 -6.58 4.57 -6.62
C LEU A 91 -6.63 3.06 -6.82
N GLY A 92 -6.46 2.30 -5.74
CA GLY A 92 -6.55 0.84 -5.76
C GLY A 92 -7.94 0.29 -6.11
N ASN A 93 -8.99 1.11 -6.11
CA ASN A 93 -10.29 0.65 -6.59
C ASN A 93 -10.23 0.14 -8.05
N GLU A 94 -9.35 0.69 -8.88
CA GLU A 94 -9.09 0.15 -10.22
C GLU A 94 -8.04 -0.97 -10.12
N GLU A 95 -8.43 -2.19 -10.52
CA GLU A 95 -7.65 -3.44 -10.39
C GLU A 95 -6.20 -3.31 -10.89
N PHE A 96 -6.01 -2.81 -12.12
CA PHE A 96 -4.70 -2.65 -12.74
C PHE A 96 -3.75 -1.72 -11.96
N ILE A 97 -4.30 -0.70 -11.30
CA ILE A 97 -3.55 0.24 -10.46
C ILE A 97 -3.30 -0.40 -9.09
N GLY A 98 -4.34 -1.02 -8.52
CA GLY A 98 -4.30 -1.68 -7.22
C GLY A 98 -3.25 -2.78 -7.13
N GLN A 99 -3.15 -3.63 -8.17
CA GLN A 99 -2.13 -4.68 -8.26
C GLN A 99 -0.70 -4.10 -8.27
N ARG A 100 -0.47 -2.98 -8.95
CA ARG A 100 0.84 -2.30 -8.96
C ARG A 100 1.18 -1.66 -7.63
N ILE A 101 0.20 -1.01 -6.99
CA ILE A 101 0.38 -0.43 -5.66
C ILE A 101 0.77 -1.53 -4.68
N ILE A 102 -0.01 -2.61 -4.60
CA ILE A 102 0.20 -3.65 -3.59
C ILE A 102 1.51 -4.41 -3.80
N LEU A 103 1.92 -4.64 -5.06
CA LEU A 103 3.23 -5.16 -5.42
C LEU A 103 4.36 -4.23 -4.93
N ALA A 104 4.32 -2.95 -5.31
CA ALA A 104 5.34 -1.97 -4.97
C ALA A 104 5.47 -1.76 -3.45
N VAL A 105 4.34 -1.72 -2.72
CA VAL A 105 4.35 -1.61 -1.24
C VAL A 105 5.00 -2.84 -0.62
N SER A 106 4.69 -4.05 -1.10
CA SER A 106 5.26 -5.29 -0.56
C SER A 106 6.78 -5.35 -0.76
N GLN A 107 7.25 -4.97 -1.95
CA GLN A 107 8.69 -4.84 -2.23
C GLN A 107 9.35 -3.78 -1.35
N LYS A 108 8.67 -2.65 -1.11
CA LYS A 108 9.20 -1.58 -0.25
C LYS A 108 9.29 -2.03 1.22
N ILE A 109 8.31 -2.76 1.75
CA ILE A 109 8.37 -3.35 3.10
C ILE A 109 9.62 -4.23 3.24
N SER A 110 9.85 -5.12 2.28
CA SER A 110 11.03 -5.97 2.22
C SER A 110 12.33 -5.15 2.28
N ASN A 111 12.46 -4.13 1.43
CA ASN A 111 13.63 -3.25 1.41
C ASN A 111 13.84 -2.45 2.71
N VAL A 112 12.76 -1.96 3.33
CA VAL A 112 12.84 -1.25 4.61
C VAL A 112 13.23 -2.22 5.74
N SER A 113 12.75 -3.46 5.69
CA SER A 113 13.15 -4.49 6.67
C SER A 113 14.65 -4.77 6.60
N GLU A 114 15.19 -4.94 5.39
CA GLU A 114 16.63 -5.11 5.17
C GLU A 114 17.43 -3.88 5.64
N SER A 115 16.89 -2.67 5.44
CA SER A 115 17.53 -1.43 5.93
C SER A 115 17.55 -1.36 7.46
N LEU A 116 16.45 -1.74 8.13
CA LEU A 116 16.33 -1.73 9.59
C LEU A 116 17.33 -2.69 10.27
N LEU A 117 17.70 -3.80 9.63
CA LEU A 117 18.71 -4.72 10.17
C LEU A 117 20.10 -4.09 10.32
N LEU A 118 20.40 -3.08 9.49
CA LEU A 118 21.71 -2.45 9.41
C LEU A 118 21.72 -1.06 10.08
N LEU A 119 20.55 -0.52 10.39
CA LEU A 119 20.40 0.84 10.89
C LEU A 119 20.69 0.90 12.39
N ASP A 120 21.43 1.94 12.80
CA ASP A 120 21.60 2.24 14.21
C ASP A 120 20.24 2.69 14.79
N PRO A 121 19.73 2.10 15.89
CA PRO A 121 18.49 2.55 16.51
C PRO A 121 18.53 4.00 17.01
N PHE A 122 19.71 4.63 17.10
CA PHE A 122 19.88 6.04 17.42
C PHE A 122 20.05 6.95 16.20
N ASP A 123 19.96 6.40 14.97
CA ASP A 123 19.95 7.19 13.74
C ASP A 123 18.64 7.99 13.61
N ASP A 124 18.74 9.25 13.16
CA ASP A 124 17.59 10.14 13.01
C ASP A 124 16.52 9.59 12.05
N SER A 125 16.89 8.71 11.11
CA SER A 125 15.95 8.08 10.17
C SER A 125 15.23 6.85 10.73
N PHE A 126 15.64 6.33 11.88
CA PHE A 126 15.08 5.10 12.44
C PHE A 126 13.59 5.24 12.79
N PRO A 127 13.13 6.28 13.51
CA PRO A 127 11.70 6.48 13.77
C PRO A 127 10.85 6.58 12.50
N ASP A 128 11.38 7.22 11.46
CA ASP A 128 10.69 7.40 10.18
C ASP A 128 10.52 6.06 9.46
N MET A 129 11.56 5.23 9.40
CA MET A 129 11.47 3.88 8.85
C MET A 129 10.42 3.04 9.59
N HIS A 130 10.32 3.18 10.92
CA HIS A 130 9.32 2.48 11.73
C HIS A 130 7.89 2.93 11.43
N GLY A 131 7.63 4.24 11.36
CA GLY A 131 6.32 4.79 11.01
C GLY A 131 5.88 4.36 9.60
N ASN A 132 6.81 4.44 8.64
CA ASN A 132 6.60 4.01 7.26
C ASN A 132 6.24 2.52 7.16
N MET A 133 6.82 1.66 8.00
CA MET A 133 6.51 0.23 8.00
C MET A 133 5.04 -0.02 8.33
N PHE A 134 4.51 0.63 9.38
CA PHE A 134 3.12 0.45 9.79
C PHE A 134 2.13 0.96 8.76
N ILE A 135 2.37 2.15 8.19
CA ILE A 135 1.45 2.74 7.19
C ILE A 135 1.40 1.89 5.91
N MET A 136 2.54 1.28 5.52
CA MET A 136 2.62 0.37 4.37
C MET A 136 1.85 -0.94 4.62
N ILE A 137 2.07 -1.61 5.75
CA ILE A 137 1.36 -2.86 6.07
C ILE A 137 -0.16 -2.60 6.15
N GLN A 138 -0.55 -1.49 6.77
CA GLN A 138 -1.96 -1.09 6.86
C GLN A 138 -2.57 -0.78 5.48
N LEU A 139 -1.82 -0.15 4.57
CA LEU A 139 -2.29 0.08 3.20
C LEU A 139 -2.59 -1.23 2.48
N ILE A 140 -1.71 -2.24 2.60
CA ILE A 140 -1.96 -3.57 2.04
C ILE A 140 -3.23 -4.17 2.63
N GLU A 141 -3.42 -4.08 3.95
CA GLU A 141 -4.63 -4.59 4.60
C GLU A 141 -5.91 -3.92 4.06
N PHE A 142 -5.89 -2.60 3.86
CA PHE A 142 -7.03 -1.88 3.28
C PHE A 142 -7.33 -2.32 1.85
N LEU A 143 -6.31 -2.41 1.00
CA LEU A 143 -6.48 -2.82 -0.40
C LEU A 143 -7.06 -4.24 -0.51
N ILE A 144 -6.58 -5.17 0.32
CA ILE A 144 -7.13 -6.54 0.35
C ILE A 144 -8.59 -6.52 0.81
N SER A 145 -8.86 -5.83 1.92
CA SER A 145 -10.19 -5.82 2.54
C SER A 145 -11.25 -5.19 1.65
N ASP A 146 -10.89 -4.12 0.95
CA ASP A 146 -11.83 -3.34 0.16
C ASP A 146 -12.01 -3.90 -1.25
N TYR A 147 -10.95 -4.40 -1.88
CA TYR A 147 -10.94 -4.58 -3.33
C TYR A 147 -10.59 -5.99 -3.83
N MET A 148 -9.96 -6.86 -3.01
CA MET A 148 -9.48 -8.17 -3.49
C MET A 148 -10.59 -9.01 -4.13
N LYS A 149 -11.76 -9.09 -3.49
CA LYS A 149 -12.92 -9.81 -4.04
C LYS A 149 -13.39 -9.26 -5.37
N ILE A 150 -13.33 -7.94 -5.53
CA ILE A 150 -13.77 -7.25 -6.75
C ILE A 150 -12.77 -7.54 -7.86
N TRP A 151 -11.47 -7.37 -7.59
CA TRP A 151 -10.40 -7.66 -8.54
C TRP A 151 -10.43 -9.11 -9.03
N LEU A 152 -10.61 -10.08 -8.13
CA LEU A 152 -10.68 -11.51 -8.49
C LEU A 152 -11.90 -11.88 -9.37
N CYS A 153 -12.91 -11.01 -9.44
CA CYS A 153 -14.04 -11.16 -10.35
C CYS A 153 -13.82 -10.49 -11.72
N CYS A 154 -12.78 -9.65 -11.87
CA CYS A 154 -12.48 -8.96 -13.12
C CYS A 154 -11.88 -9.92 -14.15
N GLU A 155 -12.39 -9.90 -15.39
CA GLU A 155 -11.87 -10.74 -16.48
C GLU A 155 -10.44 -10.37 -16.89
N GLN A 156 -10.07 -9.10 -16.71
CA GLN A 156 -8.75 -8.56 -17.07
C GLN A 156 -7.71 -8.72 -15.96
N PHE A 157 -8.05 -9.44 -14.88
CA PHE A 157 -7.16 -9.65 -13.74
C PHE A 157 -5.80 -10.22 -14.16
N ASP A 158 -4.74 -9.42 -13.98
CA ASP A 158 -3.40 -9.86 -14.37
C ASP A 158 -2.83 -10.85 -13.35
N LYS A 159 -2.96 -12.14 -13.68
CA LYS A 159 -2.49 -13.24 -12.84
C LYS A 159 -0.98 -13.20 -12.60
N LYS A 160 -0.19 -12.71 -13.56
CA LYS A 160 1.27 -12.69 -13.45
C LYS A 160 1.72 -11.66 -12.42
N ILE A 161 1.18 -10.44 -12.50
CA ILE A 161 1.44 -9.39 -11.52
C ILE A 161 0.97 -9.85 -10.13
N PHE A 162 -0.18 -10.50 -10.07
CA PHE A 162 -0.69 -11.05 -8.83
C PHE A 162 0.21 -12.11 -8.20
N GLU A 163 0.70 -13.08 -8.98
CA GLU A 163 1.65 -14.09 -8.51
C GLU A 163 2.97 -13.47 -8.05
N GLU A 164 3.48 -12.48 -8.78
CA GLU A 164 4.66 -11.73 -8.40
C GLU A 164 4.44 -10.99 -7.06
N TRP A 165 3.26 -10.41 -6.87
CA TRP A 165 2.89 -9.80 -5.61
C TRP A 165 2.85 -10.82 -4.47
N VAL A 166 2.23 -11.99 -4.67
CA VAL A 166 2.21 -13.05 -3.65
C VAL A 166 3.61 -13.47 -3.24
N ARG A 167 4.54 -13.63 -4.21
CA ARG A 167 5.94 -13.92 -3.90
C ARG A 167 6.58 -12.77 -3.11
N SER A 168 6.28 -11.52 -3.48
CA SER A 168 6.82 -10.33 -2.82
C SER A 168 6.32 -10.18 -1.38
N ILE A 169 5.03 -10.40 -1.10
CA ILE A 169 4.50 -10.31 0.27
C ILE A 169 5.00 -11.46 1.15
N LEU A 170 5.18 -12.66 0.59
CA LEU A 170 5.79 -13.79 1.29
C LEU A 170 7.28 -13.56 1.59
N LYS A 171 8.01 -12.89 0.69
CA LYS A 171 9.38 -12.43 0.98
C LYS A 171 9.37 -11.39 2.10
N ALA A 172 8.52 -10.37 1.99
CA ALA A 172 8.38 -9.32 2.99
C ALA A 172 8.06 -9.90 4.39
N ARG A 173 7.17 -10.90 4.47
CA ARG A 173 6.90 -11.65 5.70
C ARG A 173 8.17 -12.24 6.31
N LYS A 174 8.96 -12.98 5.53
CA LYS A 174 10.22 -13.57 5.99
C LYS A 174 11.22 -12.50 6.43
N ASP A 175 11.35 -11.41 5.69
CA ASP A 175 12.27 -10.35 6.05
C ASP A 175 11.84 -9.68 7.36
N LEU A 176 10.53 -9.58 7.63
CA LEU A 176 9.99 -9.06 8.88
C LEU A 176 10.21 -10.00 10.07
N GLU A 177 10.23 -11.32 9.85
CA GLU A 177 10.62 -12.31 10.88
C GLU A 177 12.08 -12.08 11.33
N VAL A 178 12.98 -11.68 10.42
CA VAL A 178 14.39 -11.41 10.78
C VAL A 178 14.54 -10.18 11.68
N VAL A 179 13.67 -9.17 11.54
CA VAL A 179 13.66 -7.96 12.39
C VAL A 179 12.72 -8.06 13.60
N GLU A 180 12.27 -9.26 13.97
CA GLU A 180 11.34 -9.46 15.10
C GLU A 180 11.90 -8.88 16.42
N ASN A 181 13.21 -9.02 16.63
CA ASN A 181 13.90 -8.47 17.81
C ASN A 181 13.89 -6.93 17.86
N ILE A 182 13.74 -6.26 16.70
CA ILE A 182 13.59 -4.81 16.63
C ILE A 182 12.14 -4.45 16.98
N ASN A 183 11.17 -5.11 16.33
CA ASN A 183 9.75 -4.92 16.64
C ASN A 183 8.88 -6.11 16.17
N GLY A 184 8.50 -6.97 17.12
CA GLY A 184 7.66 -8.15 16.83
C GLY A 184 6.24 -7.83 16.36
N LEU A 185 5.75 -6.58 16.49
CA LEU A 185 4.43 -6.19 15.95
C LEU A 185 4.38 -6.27 14.43
N TYR A 186 5.51 -6.16 13.73
CA TYR A 186 5.56 -6.31 12.28
C TYR A 186 5.15 -7.70 11.84
N VAL A 187 5.67 -8.72 12.53
CA VAL A 187 5.32 -10.13 12.29
C VAL A 187 3.82 -10.33 12.52
N VAL A 188 3.28 -9.82 13.63
CA VAL A 188 1.84 -9.94 13.93
C VAL A 188 0.97 -9.29 12.85
N TYR A 189 1.34 -8.10 12.37
CA TYR A 189 0.55 -7.40 11.36
C TYR A 189 0.67 -8.00 9.96
N ILE A 190 1.86 -8.44 9.55
CA ILE A 190 2.04 -9.09 8.26
C ILE A 190 1.36 -10.46 8.22
N GLU A 191 1.37 -11.22 9.32
CA GLU A 191 0.63 -12.48 9.44
C GLU A 191 -0.89 -12.26 9.32
N ARG A 192 -1.41 -11.18 9.92
CA ARG A 192 -2.82 -10.81 9.73
C ARG A 192 -3.14 -10.52 8.27
N VAL A 193 -2.27 -9.78 7.58
CA VAL A 193 -2.41 -9.45 6.16
C VAL A 193 -2.37 -10.72 5.30
N VAL A 194 -1.41 -11.60 5.53
CA VAL A 194 -1.24 -12.87 4.80
C VAL A 194 -2.42 -13.81 5.05
N GLY A 195 -2.87 -13.96 6.30
CA GLY A 195 -4.05 -14.77 6.61
C GLY A 195 -5.34 -14.23 5.99
N ARG A 196 -5.47 -12.90 5.88
CA ARG A 196 -6.58 -12.27 5.14
C ARG A 196 -6.47 -12.56 3.65
N LEU A 197 -5.30 -12.38 3.05
CA LEU A 197 -5.06 -12.70 1.65
C LEU A 197 -5.45 -14.14 1.35
N ALA A 198 -4.94 -15.10 2.12
CA ALA A 198 -5.23 -16.52 1.99
C ALA A 198 -6.74 -16.81 1.97
N ARG A 199 -7.48 -16.18 2.88
CA ARG A 199 -8.95 -16.32 2.95
C ARG A 199 -9.65 -15.80 1.70
N GLU A 200 -9.21 -14.67 1.17
CA GLU A 200 -9.84 -14.03 0.00
C GLU A 200 -9.53 -14.76 -1.31
N VAL A 201 -8.33 -15.36 -1.43
CA VAL A 201 -7.91 -16.06 -2.66
C VAL A 201 -8.29 -17.52 -2.69
N ALA A 202 -8.51 -18.16 -1.54
CA ALA A 202 -8.83 -19.58 -1.46
C ALA A 202 -9.98 -19.99 -2.41
N PRO A 203 -11.13 -19.29 -2.48
CA PRO A 203 -12.20 -19.65 -3.41
C PRO A 203 -11.76 -19.58 -4.88
N ALA A 204 -10.98 -18.57 -5.27
CA ALA A 204 -10.50 -18.40 -6.64
C ALA A 204 -9.45 -19.47 -7.01
N ALA A 205 -8.59 -19.85 -6.06
CA ALA A 205 -7.62 -20.93 -6.24
C ALA A 205 -8.30 -22.29 -6.43
N TYR A 206 -9.30 -22.64 -5.61
CA TYR A 206 -10.07 -23.89 -5.75
C TYR A 206 -10.87 -23.97 -7.05
N GLN A 207 -11.24 -22.82 -7.63
CA GLN A 207 -11.90 -22.74 -8.94
C GLN A 207 -10.91 -22.86 -10.13
N GLY A 208 -9.61 -23.07 -9.86
CA GLY A 208 -8.57 -23.13 -10.90
C GLY A 208 -8.29 -21.79 -11.58
N LYS A 209 -8.73 -20.67 -10.99
CA LYS A 209 -8.49 -19.33 -11.56
C LYS A 209 -7.06 -18.85 -11.32
N LEU A 210 -6.38 -19.41 -10.32
CA LEU A 210 -5.05 -19.01 -9.86
C LEU A 210 -4.11 -20.23 -9.77
N ASP A 211 -2.81 -20.04 -10.04
CA ASP A 211 -1.81 -21.12 -10.02
C ASP A 211 -1.45 -21.60 -8.61
N LEU A 212 -1.96 -22.78 -8.24
CA LEU A 212 -1.88 -23.39 -6.91
C LEU A 212 -0.46 -23.50 -6.34
N ASP A 213 0.59 -23.61 -7.17
CA ASP A 213 1.96 -23.77 -6.67
C ASP A 213 2.43 -22.55 -5.87
N VAL A 214 2.03 -21.35 -6.31
CA VAL A 214 2.35 -20.09 -5.60
C VAL A 214 1.49 -19.93 -4.34
N PHE A 215 0.22 -20.37 -4.39
CA PHE A 215 -0.74 -20.22 -3.28
C PHE A 215 -0.61 -21.28 -2.20
N SER A 216 0.00 -22.43 -2.48
CA SER A 216 0.25 -23.48 -1.48
C SER A 216 0.92 -22.90 -0.23
N LYS A 217 1.83 -21.94 -0.39
CA LYS A 217 2.56 -21.26 0.70
C LYS A 217 1.73 -20.24 1.48
N LEU A 218 0.58 -19.82 0.96
CA LEU A 218 -0.38 -18.94 1.64
C LEU A 218 -1.44 -19.73 2.40
N LEU A 219 -1.76 -20.94 1.95
CA LEU A 219 -2.86 -21.76 2.45
C LEU A 219 -2.43 -22.81 3.50
N CYS A 220 -1.12 -22.90 3.79
CA CYS A 220 -0.55 -23.73 4.84
C CYS A 220 -0.72 -23.10 6.22
#